data_AF-A0A4P5SEG9-F1
#
_entry.id   AF-A0A4P5SEG9-F1
#
_cell.length_a   1.000
_cell.length_b   1.000
_cell.length_c   1.000
_cell.angle_alpha   90.00
_cell.angle_beta   90.00
_cell.angle_gamma   90.00
#
_symmetry.space_group_name_H-M   'P 1'
#
loop_
_entity.id
_entity.type
_entity.pdbx_description
1 polymer ?
#
loop_
_entity_poly.entity_id
_entity_poly.type
_entity_poly.pdbx_seq_one_letter_code
_entity_poly.pdbx_strand_id
1 'polypeptide(L)'
;MNDAACRGLSDVFFPAPAERPQARERREAMAREVCNSCEVQTACKDFARNHHEYGFWGGESEEQRHLAGFHLIAPIGIRANSK
;
A
#
# COMPACT_ATOMS: atom_id res chain seq x y z
N MET A 1 -13.79 -15.80 0.22
CA MET A 1 -12.46 -15.23 -0.10
C MET A 1 -11.69 -15.13 1.20
N ASN A 2 -10.98 -16.20 1.56
CA ASN A 2 -10.24 -16.30 2.82
C ASN A 2 -8.72 -16.36 2.62
N ASP A 3 -8.25 -16.12 1.39
CA ASP A 3 -6.92 -16.53 0.95
C ASP A 3 -5.92 -15.35 0.86
N ALA A 4 -6.34 -14.18 1.36
CA ALA A 4 -5.46 -13.03 1.47
C ALA A 4 -4.50 -13.21 2.65
N ALA A 5 -3.21 -13.37 2.35
CA ALA A 5 -2.13 -13.55 3.34
C ALA A 5 -1.95 -12.35 4.29
N CYS A 6 -2.51 -11.19 3.94
CA CYS A 6 -2.49 -9.98 4.75
C CYS A 6 -3.46 -10.00 5.95
N ARG A 7 -4.31 -11.03 6.08
CA ARG A 7 -5.29 -11.10 7.17
C ARG A 7 -4.61 -11.17 8.53
N GLY A 8 -4.96 -10.26 9.43
CA GLY A 8 -4.38 -10.15 10.78
C GLY A 8 -3.15 -9.24 10.89
N LEU A 9 -2.72 -8.63 9.77
CA LEU A 9 -1.55 -7.74 9.71
C LEU A 9 -1.93 -6.30 9.37
N SER A 10 -3.15 -5.85 9.70
CA SER A 10 -3.64 -4.51 9.34
C SER A 10 -2.65 -3.38 9.67
N ASP A 11 -1.94 -3.48 10.78
CA ASP A 11 -0.99 -2.45 11.23
C ASP A 11 0.25 -2.35 10.32
N VAL A 12 0.51 -3.38 9.52
CA VAL A 12 1.58 -3.41 8.51
C VAL A 12 1.07 -2.85 7.18
N PHE A 13 -0.19 -3.07 6.83
CA PHE A 13 -0.75 -2.61 5.55
C PHE A 13 -1.23 -1.16 5.60
N PHE A 14 -1.67 -0.67 6.76
CA PHE A 14 -2.20 0.67 6.93
C PHE A 14 -1.30 1.50 7.86
N PRO A 15 -0.79 2.66 7.40
CA PRO A 15 0.08 3.50 8.22
C PRO A 15 -0.69 4.16 9.37
N ALA A 16 0.00 4.33 10.51
CA ALA A 16 -0.53 5.09 11.63
C ALA A 16 -0.52 6.61 11.35
N PRO A 17 -1.39 7.39 12.00
CA PRO A 17 -1.34 8.85 11.92
C PRO A 17 0.03 9.38 12.33
N ALA A 18 0.60 10.28 11.53
CA ALA A 18 1.93 10.87 11.74
C ALA A 18 3.10 9.85 11.75
N GLU A 19 3.01 8.78 10.95
CA GLU A 19 4.10 7.83 10.75
C GLU A 19 5.39 8.53 10.25
N ARG A 20 6.53 8.20 10.86
CA ARG A 20 7.84 8.70 10.41
C ARG A 20 8.26 8.00 9.11
N PRO A 21 8.93 8.68 8.16
CA PRO A 21 9.35 8.07 6.88
C PRO A 21 10.15 6.76 7.02
N GLN A 22 11.03 6.67 8.02
CA GLN A 22 11.81 5.46 8.30
C GLN A 22 10.95 4.29 8.81
N ALA A 23 9.89 4.58 9.56
CA ALA A 23 8.93 3.57 9.99
C ALA A 23 8.10 3.08 8.80
N ARG A 24 7.70 4.01 7.93
CA ARG A 24 7.02 3.72 6.67
C ARG A 24 7.82 2.76 5.78
N GLU A 25 9.10 3.03 5.53
CA GLU A 25 9.95 2.15 4.71
C GLU A 25 10.04 0.73 5.27
N ARG A 26 10.20 0.59 6.59
CA ARG A 26 10.25 -0.73 7.25
C ARG A 26 8.91 -1.46 7.15
N ARG A 27 7.81 -0.73 7.37
CA ARG A 27 6.45 -1.26 7.27
C ARG A 27 6.16 -1.73 5.84
N GLU A 28 6.46 -0.91 4.84
CA GLU A 28 6.25 -1.24 3.43
C GLU A 28 7.14 -2.42 2.97
N ALA A 29 8.37 -2.53 3.48
CA ALA A 29 9.21 -3.70 3.24
C ALA A 29 8.56 -4.98 3.79
N MET A 30 8.05 -4.94 5.03
CA MET A 30 7.34 -6.09 5.63
C MET A 30 6.05 -6.44 4.87
N ALA A 31 5.27 -5.43 4.48
CA ALA A 31 4.05 -5.61 3.69
C ALA A 31 4.36 -6.27 2.33
N ARG A 32 5.46 -5.89 1.69
CA ARG A 32 5.90 -6.44 0.41
C ARG A 32 6.24 -7.92 0.50
N GLU A 33 6.97 -8.35 1.53
CA GLU A 33 7.29 -9.76 1.75
C GLU A 33 6.03 -10.61 1.90
N VAL A 34 5.03 -10.13 2.64
CA VAL A 34 3.74 -10.80 2.82
C VAL A 34 2.94 -10.82 1.50
N CYS A 35 2.95 -9.72 0.75
CA CYS A 35 2.27 -9.67 -0.55
C CYS A 35 2.89 -10.62 -1.58
N ASN A 36 4.20 -10.87 -1.53
CA ASN A 36 4.89 -11.75 -2.49
C ASN A 36 4.47 -13.23 -2.36
N SER A 37 4.01 -13.65 -1.18
CA SER A 37 3.50 -15.01 -0.96
C SER A 37 2.00 -15.14 -1.15
N CYS A 38 1.30 -14.06 -1.50
CA CYS A 38 -0.15 -14.02 -1.59
C CYS A 38 -0.64 -14.36 -3.02
N GLU A 39 -1.47 -15.39 -3.15
CA GLU A 39 -2.04 -15.82 -4.44
C GLU A 39 -2.98 -14.79 -5.08
N VAL A 40 -3.64 -13.95 -4.28
CA VAL A 40 -4.56 -12.91 -4.76
C VAL A 40 -3.88 -11.56 -5.03
N GLN A 41 -2.54 -11.52 -5.12
CA GLN A 41 -1.77 -10.26 -5.28
C GLN A 41 -2.27 -9.40 -6.45
N THR A 42 -2.42 -9.99 -7.64
CA THR A 42 -2.84 -9.27 -8.86
C THR A 42 -4.25 -8.70 -8.72
N ALA A 43 -5.21 -9.51 -8.26
CA ALA A 43 -6.59 -9.06 -8.06
C ALA A 43 -6.68 -7.95 -7.00
N CYS A 44 -5.92 -8.08 -5.91
CA CYS A 44 -5.82 -7.10 -4.84
C CYS A 44 -5.23 -5.77 -5.33
N LYS A 45 -4.20 -5.84 -6.20
CA LYS A 45 -3.58 -4.68 -6.83
C LYS A 45 -4.55 -3.91 -7.72
N ASP A 46 -5.25 -4.61 -8.61
CA ASP A 46 -6.22 -3.99 -9.53
C ASP A 46 -7.41 -3.40 -8.78
N PHE A 47 -7.88 -4.08 -7.73
CA PHE A 47 -8.92 -3.56 -6.84
C PHE A 47 -8.50 -2.23 -6.21
N ALA A 48 -7.33 -2.17 -5.57
CA ALA A 48 -6.87 -0.96 -4.90
C ALA A 48 -6.59 0.21 -5.86
N ARG A 49 -6.20 -0.09 -7.11
CA ARG A 49 -6.03 0.92 -8.17
C ARG A 49 -7.36 1.51 -8.62
N ASN A 50 -8.37 0.67 -8.85
CA ASN A 50 -9.69 1.11 -9.32
C ASN A 50 -10.51 1.81 -8.23
N HIS A 51 -10.33 1.42 -6.97
CA HIS A 51 -11.06 1.96 -5.82
C HIS A 51 -10.31 3.06 -5.06
N HIS A 52 -9.09 3.38 -5.46
CA HIS A 52 -8.24 4.39 -4.82
C HIS A 52 -8.07 4.17 -3.30
N GLU A 53 -7.91 2.90 -2.89
CA GLU A 53 -7.81 2.50 -1.49
C GLU A 53 -6.58 3.07 -0.80
N TYR A 54 -6.63 3.31 0.52
CA TYR A 54 -5.50 3.82 1.31
C TYR A 54 -4.58 2.70 1.80
N GLY A 55 -3.27 2.94 1.94
CA GLY A 55 -2.29 1.97 2.44
C GLY A 55 -1.61 1.08 1.37
N PHE A 56 -1.06 -0.05 1.81
CA PHE A 56 -0.32 -0.99 0.97
C PHE A 56 -1.24 -2.07 0.41
N TRP A 57 -1.23 -2.28 -0.91
CA TRP A 57 -2.12 -3.22 -1.57
C TRP A 57 -1.42 -3.93 -2.72
N GLY A 58 -1.56 -5.26 -2.82
CA GLY A 58 -1.09 -6.03 -3.97
C GLY A 58 0.38 -5.82 -4.33
N GLY A 59 1.25 -5.54 -3.36
CA GLY A 59 2.67 -5.28 -3.57
C GLY A 59 3.03 -3.82 -3.85
N GLU A 60 2.08 -2.88 -3.80
CA GLU A 60 2.31 -1.45 -4.03
C GLU A 60 1.87 -0.58 -2.85
N SER A 61 2.71 0.39 -2.48
CA SER A 61 2.32 1.49 -1.62
C SER A 61 1.52 2.55 -2.38
N GLU A 62 0.91 3.45 -1.63
CA GLU A 62 0.19 4.62 -2.15
C GLU A 62 1.04 5.49 -3.08
N GLU A 63 2.29 5.70 -2.70
CA GLU A 63 3.25 6.47 -3.49
C GLU A 63 3.60 5.74 -4.79
N GLN A 64 3.79 4.42 -4.73
CA GLN A 64 4.02 3.62 -5.93
C GLN A 64 2.82 3.63 -6.88
N ARG A 65 1.59 3.55 -6.34
CA ARG A 65 0.36 3.67 -7.13
C ARG A 65 0.24 5.06 -7.76
N HIS A 66 0.56 6.11 -7.01
CA HIS A 66 0.58 7.48 -7.51
C HIS A 66 1.61 7.67 -8.64
N LEU A 67 2.84 7.18 -8.46
CA LEU A 67 3.89 7.21 -9.49
C LEU A 67 3.51 6.39 -10.74
N ALA A 68 2.70 5.35 -10.58
CA ALA A 68 2.13 4.57 -11.68
C ALA A 68 0.93 5.24 -12.38
N GLY A 69 0.50 6.43 -11.92
CA GLY A 69 -0.60 7.20 -12.51
C GLY A 69 -1.98 6.93 -11.92
N PHE A 70 -2.08 6.12 -10.86
CA PHE A 70 -3.34 5.87 -10.15
C PHE A 70 -3.47 6.87 -9.00
N HIS A 71 -4.34 7.87 -9.18
CA HIS A 71 -4.49 8.99 -8.25
C HIS A 71 -5.35 8.62 -7.04
N LEU A 72 -4.88 8.90 -5.82
CA LEU A 72 -5.68 8.75 -4.60
C LEU A 72 -6.62 9.95 -4.41
N ILE A 73 -7.79 9.73 -3.79
CA ILE A 73 -8.83 10.75 -3.57
C ILE A 73 -8.34 11.91 -2.67
N ALA A 74 -7.29 11.70 -1.86
CA ALA A 74 -6.59 12.79 -1.15
C ALA A 74 -5.11 12.44 -0.95
N PRO A 75 -4.16 13.32 -1.29
CA PRO A 75 -2.74 13.10 -1.03
C PRO A 75 -2.43 13.41 0.44
N ILE A 76 -2.72 12.48 1.35
CA ILE A 76 -2.20 12.58 2.71
C ILE A 76 -0.75 12.09 2.68
N GLY A 77 0.20 13.02 2.69
CA GLY A 77 1.61 12.72 2.92
C GLY A 77 2.44 12.27 1.71
N ILE A 78 1.91 12.34 0.49
CA ILE A 78 2.77 12.23 -0.70
C ILE A 78 3.66 13.46 -0.72
N ARG A 79 4.98 13.28 -0.59
CA ARG A 79 5.95 14.34 -0.85
C ARG A 79 5.76 14.75 -2.32
N ALA A 80 5.03 15.84 -2.55
CA ALA A 80 5.06 16.51 -3.84
C ALA A 80 6.51 16.90 -4.06
N ASN A 81 7.20 16.16 -4.95
CA ASN A 81 8.54 16.53 -5.36
C ASN A 81 8.38 17.78 -6.22
N SER A 82 8.52 18.95 -5.58
CA SER A 82 8.54 20.24 -6.26
C SER A 82 9.76 20.25 -7.17
N LYS A 83 9.48 20.25 -8.48
CA LYS A 83 10.48 20.41 -9.54
C LYS A 83 11.10 21.81 -9.49
#